data_AF-A0A7C6ECK2-F1
#
_entry.id   AF-A0A7C6ECK2-F1
#
_cell.length_a   1.000
_cell.length_b   1.000
_cell.length_c   1.000
_cell.angle_alpha   90.00
_cell.angle_beta   90.00
_cell.angle_gamma   90.00
#
_symmetry.space_group_name_H-M   'P 1'
#
loop_
_entity.id
_entity.type
_entity.pdbx_description
1 polymer ?
#
loop_
_entity_poly.entity_id
_entity_poly.type
_entity_poly.pdbx_seq_one_letter_code
_entity_poly.pdbx_strand_id
1 'polypeptide(L)'
;MVKKPELNFFGLNITDFVNFIEQGILIEDSDGKIIFANQKLLAMLGYSLSELVGKDWQEIVPKEEWRAVKQHWKTRPKGMKSQYETLILTKSGIKIPVIVCARPLLLANQYQGTIATFTDIGEQKRIEQELKAKTERLELLNRALNLQRKKLIELTFELEKANQELKRLSEAKSDFVSAVSHDLRTPLTTIIEGISLVEDGTLGEVNEEQRKFLRMAIEDAERLNDFISDILDLAKIEAGKLVVKKVMVKPKEQIERLKMSYENLAREKGLEFLTELPDPEVAVFCDSGHYYRVLTNFLSNAIKFTPAGGKITIRVMREPGGVVLTSVKDTGVGIPPEQKHHIFKKFERVEQRQSQSTAGGYGLGLSLCKQLVELNGGRIGFTSEVNKGSDFYFSLPVYDEITDFNYCLETINQQAKTVSGHTIVFLFKIEKAPDKEIPTALKKIYDAIQPKTKANDLLRIFYSRLSVVLISPLPEENGELVFADLIETAKDTGLKKIAATFYICPEILPDARTVFQILENKLQPIT
;
A
#
# COMPACT_ATOMS: atom_id res chain seq x y z
N MET A 1 -2.01 -92.63 -40.03
CA MET A 1 -1.42 -91.64 -39.12
C MET A 1 -1.41 -90.29 -39.81
N VAL A 2 -2.37 -89.41 -39.50
CA VAL A 2 -2.40 -88.03 -40.03
C VAL A 2 -1.76 -87.14 -38.97
N LYS A 3 -0.56 -86.61 -39.25
CA LYS A 3 0.11 -85.61 -38.41
C LYS A 3 -0.78 -84.37 -38.32
N LYS A 4 -1.19 -83.97 -37.11
CA LYS A 4 -1.81 -82.66 -36.87
C LYS A 4 -0.78 -81.57 -37.24
N PRO A 5 -1.15 -80.53 -38.00
CA PRO A 5 -0.23 -79.45 -38.31
C PRO A 5 0.08 -78.67 -37.03
N GLU A 6 1.34 -78.66 -36.61
CA GLU A 6 1.84 -77.74 -35.59
C GLU A 6 1.87 -76.34 -36.20
N LEU A 7 0.97 -75.45 -35.74
CA LEU A 7 1.09 -74.02 -36.00
C LEU A 7 2.29 -73.49 -35.20
N ASN A 8 3.47 -73.49 -35.81
CA ASN A 8 4.68 -72.85 -35.27
C ASN A 8 4.82 -71.45 -35.88
N PHE A 9 4.55 -70.40 -35.10
CA PHE A 9 4.97 -69.04 -35.44
C PHE A 9 6.36 -68.82 -34.83
N PHE A 10 7.38 -68.62 -35.66
CA PHE A 10 8.78 -68.37 -35.22
C PHE A 10 9.39 -69.45 -34.28
N GLY A 11 8.92 -70.70 -34.36
CA GLY A 11 9.38 -71.80 -33.49
C GLY A 11 8.75 -71.84 -32.10
N LEU A 12 7.78 -70.95 -31.83
CA LEU A 12 6.98 -70.95 -30.61
C LEU A 12 5.72 -71.80 -30.82
N ASN A 13 5.41 -72.64 -29.84
CA ASN A 13 4.18 -73.40 -29.83
C ASN A 13 3.00 -72.52 -29.35
N ILE A 14 1.77 -73.00 -29.50
CA ILE A 14 0.55 -72.26 -29.09
C ILE A 14 0.55 -71.95 -27.58
N THR A 15 1.15 -72.80 -26.76
CA THR A 15 1.25 -72.60 -25.30
C THR A 15 2.18 -71.42 -24.97
N ASP A 16 3.31 -71.29 -25.67
CA ASP A 16 4.23 -70.17 -25.51
C ASP A 16 3.53 -68.87 -25.90
N PHE A 17 2.80 -68.87 -27.03
CA PHE A 17 2.03 -67.71 -27.48
C PHE A 17 0.99 -67.24 -26.44
N VAL A 18 0.24 -68.19 -25.86
CA VAL A 18 -0.80 -67.90 -24.86
C VAL A 18 -0.21 -67.42 -23.52
N ASN A 19 1.05 -67.76 -23.22
CA ASN A 19 1.76 -67.28 -22.03
C ASN A 19 2.33 -65.86 -22.19
N PHE A 20 2.56 -65.37 -23.41
CA PHE A 20 2.92 -63.96 -23.65
C PHE A 20 1.75 -62.98 -23.46
N ILE A 21 0.52 -63.48 -23.31
CA ILE A 21 -0.67 -62.64 -23.13
C ILE A 21 -0.74 -62.18 -21.67
N GLU A 22 -0.81 -60.86 -21.46
CA GLU A 22 -0.90 -60.22 -20.14
C GLU A 22 -2.25 -60.41 -19.42
N GLN A 23 -3.21 -61.07 -20.06
CA GLN A 23 -4.46 -61.52 -19.44
C GLN A 23 -4.32 -62.96 -18.96
N GLY A 24 -4.96 -63.26 -17.83
CA GLY A 24 -5.15 -64.63 -17.41
C GLY A 24 -6.05 -65.35 -18.42
N ILE A 25 -5.70 -66.56 -18.83
CA ILE A 25 -6.50 -67.37 -19.77
C ILE A 25 -6.80 -68.70 -19.10
N LEU A 26 -8.07 -69.10 -19.13
CA LEU A 26 -8.56 -70.40 -18.69
C LEU A 26 -9.28 -71.05 -19.86
N ILE A 27 -9.07 -72.34 -20.04
CA ILE A 27 -9.89 -73.16 -20.93
C ILE A 27 -10.54 -74.24 -20.08
N GLU A 28 -11.86 -74.37 -20.20
CA GLU A 28 -12.67 -75.41 -19.58
C GLU A 28 -13.28 -76.32 -20.67
N ASP A 29 -13.53 -77.59 -20.32
CA ASP A 29 -14.26 -78.54 -21.18
C ASP A 29 -15.78 -78.29 -21.15
N SER A 30 -16.56 -79.17 -21.80
CA SER A 30 -18.01 -79.07 -21.86
C SER A 30 -18.70 -79.19 -20.50
N ASP A 31 -18.05 -79.82 -19.51
CA ASP A 31 -18.56 -80.04 -18.16
C ASP A 31 -18.10 -78.94 -17.18
N GLY A 32 -17.30 -77.97 -17.64
CA GLY A 32 -16.79 -76.87 -16.82
C GLY A 32 -15.55 -77.23 -16.02
N LYS A 33 -14.87 -78.33 -16.37
CA LYS A 33 -13.58 -78.68 -15.76
C LYS A 33 -12.46 -77.97 -16.48
N ILE A 34 -11.52 -77.44 -15.71
CA ILE A 34 -10.36 -76.72 -16.22
C ILE A 34 -9.45 -77.71 -16.95
N ILE A 35 -9.16 -77.43 -18.22
CA ILE A 35 -8.20 -78.20 -19.03
C ILE A 35 -6.88 -77.46 -19.23
N PHE A 36 -6.89 -76.13 -19.11
CA PHE A 36 -5.69 -75.32 -19.28
C PHE A 36 -5.82 -73.98 -18.56
N ALA A 37 -4.72 -73.47 -18.02
CA ALA A 37 -4.58 -72.11 -17.54
C ALA A 37 -3.19 -71.58 -17.93
N ASN A 38 -3.11 -70.33 -18.43
CA ASN A 38 -1.83 -69.74 -18.79
C ASN A 38 -1.05 -69.26 -17.54
N GLN A 39 0.24 -69.00 -17.72
CA GLN A 39 1.12 -68.59 -16.64
C GLN A 39 0.63 -67.34 -15.90
N LYS A 40 0.03 -66.38 -16.62
CA LYS A 40 -0.53 -65.17 -16.03
C LYS A 40 -1.67 -65.48 -15.04
N LEU A 41 -2.62 -66.34 -15.41
CA LEU A 41 -3.73 -66.73 -14.53
C LEU A 41 -3.24 -67.54 -13.33
N LEU A 42 -2.29 -68.45 -13.55
CA LEU A 42 -1.65 -69.23 -12.48
C LEU A 42 -0.96 -68.31 -11.46
N ALA A 43 -0.24 -67.28 -11.94
CA ALA A 43 0.40 -66.27 -11.10
C ALA A 43 -0.63 -65.44 -10.32
N MET A 44 -1.74 -65.03 -10.95
CA MET A 44 -2.82 -64.32 -10.25
C MET A 44 -3.44 -65.17 -9.13
N LEU A 45 -3.69 -66.47 -9.38
CA LEU A 45 -4.41 -67.33 -8.45
C LEU A 45 -3.50 -68.04 -7.42
N GLY A 46 -2.20 -68.15 -7.68
CA GLY A 46 -1.24 -68.86 -6.82
C GLY A 46 -1.34 -70.39 -6.87
N TYR A 47 -1.87 -70.95 -7.97
CA TYR A 47 -1.92 -72.39 -8.21
C TYR A 47 -0.88 -72.82 -9.24
N SER A 48 -0.45 -74.07 -9.17
CA SER A 48 0.19 -74.75 -10.31
C SER A 48 -0.84 -75.32 -11.28
N LEU A 49 -0.46 -75.50 -12.55
CA LEU A 49 -1.37 -76.03 -13.57
C LEU A 49 -1.91 -77.42 -13.18
N SER A 50 -1.06 -78.28 -12.63
CA SER A 50 -1.44 -79.63 -12.19
C SER A 50 -2.46 -79.63 -11.04
N GLU A 51 -2.51 -78.58 -10.24
CA GLU A 51 -3.50 -78.43 -9.16
C GLU A 51 -4.85 -77.92 -9.65
N LEU A 52 -4.89 -77.18 -10.76
CA LEU A 52 -6.13 -76.63 -11.32
C LEU A 52 -6.76 -77.52 -12.38
N VAL A 53 -5.96 -78.23 -13.17
CA VAL A 53 -6.48 -79.11 -14.22
C VAL A 53 -7.38 -80.19 -13.60
N GLY A 54 -8.57 -80.36 -14.17
CA GLY A 54 -9.60 -81.30 -13.71
C GLY A 54 -10.53 -80.76 -12.62
N LYS A 55 -10.23 -79.60 -12.00
CA LYS A 55 -11.13 -78.94 -11.05
C LYS A 55 -12.21 -78.14 -11.77
N ASP A 56 -13.33 -77.90 -11.09
CA ASP A 56 -14.42 -77.04 -11.57
C ASP A 56 -14.01 -75.56 -11.47
N TRP A 57 -14.47 -74.72 -12.41
CA TRP A 57 -14.24 -73.27 -12.36
C TRP A 57 -14.72 -72.63 -11.05
N GLN A 58 -15.67 -73.25 -10.33
CA GLN A 58 -16.13 -72.81 -9.00
C GLN A 58 -15.01 -72.75 -7.95
N GLU A 59 -13.91 -73.49 -8.13
CA GLU A 59 -12.76 -73.48 -7.21
C GLU A 59 -12.07 -72.11 -7.16
N ILE A 60 -12.06 -71.39 -8.30
CA ILE A 60 -11.35 -70.11 -8.45
C ILE A 60 -12.29 -68.90 -8.34
N VAL A 61 -13.55 -69.12 -7.99
CA VAL A 61 -14.57 -68.07 -7.82
C VAL A 61 -15.12 -68.15 -6.39
N PRO A 62 -15.24 -67.04 -5.65
CA PRO A 62 -15.87 -67.04 -4.33
C PRO A 62 -17.32 -67.53 -4.38
N LYS A 63 -17.77 -68.25 -3.35
CA LYS A 63 -19.12 -68.84 -3.27
C LYS A 63 -20.26 -67.83 -3.48
N GLU A 64 -20.07 -66.60 -3.01
CA GLU A 64 -21.03 -65.49 -3.17
C GLU A 64 -21.25 -65.10 -4.66
N GLU A 65 -20.23 -65.26 -5.50
CA GLU A 65 -20.26 -64.92 -6.93
C GLU A 65 -20.75 -66.08 -7.82
N TRP A 66 -20.80 -67.31 -7.29
CA TRP A 66 -21.16 -68.52 -8.06
C TRP A 66 -22.47 -68.38 -8.80
N ARG A 67 -23.50 -67.78 -8.18
CA ARG A 67 -24.81 -67.62 -8.79
C ARG A 67 -24.75 -66.76 -10.06
N ALA A 68 -24.03 -65.64 -9.99
CA ALA A 68 -23.88 -64.72 -11.12
C ALA A 68 -23.04 -65.35 -12.23
N VAL A 69 -21.88 -65.92 -11.89
CA VAL A 69 -21.01 -66.59 -12.87
C VAL A 69 -21.71 -67.77 -13.54
N LYS A 70 -22.49 -68.56 -12.80
CA LYS A 70 -23.25 -69.70 -13.32
C LYS A 70 -24.35 -69.29 -14.31
N GLN A 71 -24.93 -68.10 -14.17
CA GLN A 71 -25.88 -67.57 -15.17
C GLN A 71 -25.19 -67.34 -16.51
N HIS A 72 -24.00 -66.74 -16.49
CA HIS A 72 -23.19 -66.56 -17.69
C HIS A 72 -22.69 -67.90 -18.24
N TRP A 73 -22.32 -68.86 -17.38
CA TRP A 73 -21.86 -70.17 -17.82
C TRP A 73 -22.94 -70.95 -18.59
N LYS A 74 -24.20 -70.93 -18.10
CA LYS A 74 -25.33 -71.63 -18.74
C LYS A 74 -25.67 -71.15 -20.15
N THR A 75 -25.25 -69.95 -20.55
CA THR A 75 -25.50 -69.43 -21.90
C THR A 75 -24.40 -69.81 -22.89
N ARG A 76 -23.22 -70.24 -22.43
CA ARG A 76 -22.06 -70.60 -23.27
C ARG A 76 -22.31 -71.81 -24.18
N PRO A 77 -22.96 -72.91 -23.73
CA PRO A 77 -23.32 -74.02 -24.61
C PRO A 77 -24.27 -73.62 -25.75
N LYS A 78 -24.97 -72.49 -25.62
CA LYS A 78 -25.85 -71.93 -26.67
C LYS A 78 -25.09 -71.01 -27.65
N GLY A 79 -23.77 -70.96 -27.59
CA GLY A 79 -22.94 -70.12 -28.44
C GLY A 79 -22.83 -68.66 -28.00
N MET A 80 -23.39 -68.28 -26.84
CA MET A 80 -23.38 -66.89 -26.37
C MET A 80 -22.02 -66.52 -25.76
N LYS A 81 -21.53 -65.32 -26.11
CA LYS A 81 -20.35 -64.69 -25.50
C LYS A 81 -20.80 -63.90 -24.27
N SER A 82 -19.93 -63.80 -23.26
CA SER A 82 -20.22 -63.02 -22.04
C SER A 82 -19.01 -62.22 -21.61
N GLN A 83 -19.27 -61.00 -21.14
CA GLN A 83 -18.30 -60.13 -20.49
C GLN A 83 -18.93 -59.54 -19.24
N TYR A 84 -18.28 -59.71 -18.09
CA TYR A 84 -18.80 -59.26 -16.80
C TYR A 84 -17.67 -59.09 -15.78
N GLU A 85 -17.89 -58.23 -14.79
CA GLU A 85 -17.01 -58.10 -13.63
C GLU A 85 -17.38 -59.13 -12.57
N THR A 86 -16.39 -59.75 -11.95
CA THR A 86 -16.58 -60.62 -10.79
C THR A 86 -15.30 -60.66 -9.95
N LEU A 87 -15.27 -61.51 -8.93
CA LEU A 87 -14.11 -61.76 -8.10
C LEU A 87 -13.56 -63.16 -8.41
N ILE A 88 -12.24 -63.29 -8.49
CA ILE A 88 -11.56 -64.58 -8.43
C ILE A 88 -10.93 -64.78 -7.07
N LEU A 89 -10.84 -66.03 -6.64
CA LEU A 89 -10.30 -66.45 -5.35
C LEU A 89 -8.96 -67.13 -5.56
N THR A 90 -7.91 -66.53 -4.98
CA THR A 90 -6.58 -67.14 -4.95
C THR A 90 -6.53 -68.33 -3.98
N LYS A 91 -5.52 -69.18 -4.11
CA LYS A 91 -5.25 -70.31 -3.19
C LYS A 91 -5.06 -69.86 -1.73
N SER A 92 -4.57 -68.63 -1.51
CA SER A 92 -4.39 -68.04 -0.17
C SER A 92 -5.67 -67.38 0.38
N GLY A 93 -6.77 -67.40 -0.38
CA GLY A 93 -8.06 -66.81 0.02
C GLY A 93 -8.21 -65.31 -0.30
N ILE A 94 -7.23 -64.68 -0.96
CA ILE A 94 -7.33 -63.29 -1.44
C ILE A 94 -8.32 -63.23 -2.60
N LYS A 95 -9.23 -62.25 -2.57
CA LYS A 95 -10.18 -61.95 -3.65
C LYS A 95 -9.59 -60.89 -4.58
N ILE A 96 -9.51 -61.19 -5.87
CA ILE A 96 -9.04 -60.24 -6.90
C ILE A 96 -10.21 -59.87 -7.80
N PRO A 97 -10.54 -58.58 -7.96
CA PRO A 97 -11.57 -58.15 -8.90
C PRO A 97 -11.05 -58.27 -10.32
N VAL A 98 -11.84 -58.90 -11.18
CA VAL A 98 -11.49 -59.14 -12.58
C VAL A 98 -12.65 -58.85 -13.52
N ILE A 99 -12.32 -58.45 -14.75
CA ILE A 99 -13.23 -58.59 -15.89
C ILE A 99 -13.00 -59.95 -16.51
N VAL A 100 -14.08 -60.73 -16.62
CA VAL A 100 -14.08 -62.03 -17.30
C VAL A 100 -14.70 -61.89 -18.67
N CYS A 101 -13.96 -62.24 -19.71
CA CYS A 101 -14.44 -62.35 -21.09
C CYS A 101 -14.45 -63.82 -21.50
N ALA A 102 -15.63 -64.45 -21.53
CA ALA A 102 -15.77 -65.86 -21.85
C ALA A 102 -16.40 -66.09 -23.24
N ARG A 103 -15.79 -66.98 -24.02
CA ARG A 103 -16.23 -67.36 -25.36
C ARG A 103 -16.33 -68.90 -25.48
N PRO A 104 -17.40 -69.43 -26.08
CA PRO A 104 -17.53 -70.86 -26.30
C PRO A 104 -16.57 -71.34 -27.39
N LEU A 105 -16.00 -72.53 -27.19
CA LEU A 105 -15.22 -73.28 -28.16
C LEU A 105 -16.15 -74.26 -28.88
N LEU A 106 -16.33 -74.07 -30.18
CA LEU A 106 -17.19 -74.89 -31.02
C LEU A 106 -16.35 -75.69 -32.02
N LEU A 107 -16.49 -77.01 -32.03
CA LEU A 107 -15.89 -77.90 -33.05
C LEU A 107 -17.02 -78.62 -33.79
N ALA A 108 -17.01 -78.58 -35.12
CA ALA A 108 -18.10 -79.15 -35.94
C ALA A 108 -19.51 -78.69 -35.47
N ASN A 109 -19.63 -77.43 -35.07
CA ASN A 109 -20.85 -76.81 -34.54
C ASN A 109 -21.38 -77.40 -33.22
N GLN A 110 -20.56 -78.16 -32.49
CA GLN A 110 -20.85 -78.68 -31.16
C GLN A 110 -19.99 -77.97 -30.11
N TYR A 111 -20.58 -77.68 -28.95
CA TYR A 111 -19.89 -77.07 -27.80
C TYR A 111 -18.89 -78.05 -27.20
N GLN A 112 -17.61 -77.68 -27.23
CA GLN A 112 -16.50 -78.48 -26.69
C GLN A 112 -15.97 -77.93 -25.37
N GLY A 113 -16.35 -76.71 -25.01
CA GLY A 113 -15.82 -76.03 -23.83
C GLY A 113 -15.84 -74.52 -23.98
N THR A 114 -15.14 -73.82 -23.09
CA THR A 114 -15.08 -72.36 -23.10
C THR A 114 -13.66 -71.88 -22.89
N ILE A 115 -13.27 -70.83 -23.59
CA ILE A 115 -12.09 -70.03 -23.28
C ILE A 115 -12.54 -68.76 -22.55
N ALA A 116 -11.98 -68.51 -21.38
CA ALA A 116 -12.24 -67.32 -20.57
C ALA A 116 -10.93 -66.54 -20.37
N THR A 117 -10.97 -65.22 -20.58
CA THR A 117 -9.88 -64.34 -20.20
C THR A 117 -10.23 -63.55 -18.95
N PHE A 118 -9.22 -63.25 -18.14
CA PHE A 118 -9.30 -62.61 -16.83
C PHE A 118 -8.36 -61.42 -16.85
N THR A 119 -8.91 -60.22 -16.64
CA THR A 119 -8.15 -58.98 -16.53
C THR A 119 -8.30 -58.46 -15.12
N ASP A 120 -7.21 -58.35 -14.35
CA ASP A 120 -7.20 -57.73 -13.03
C ASP A 120 -7.56 -56.25 -13.14
N ILE A 121 -8.56 -55.82 -12.38
CA ILE A 121 -9.05 -54.43 -12.34
C ILE A 121 -8.92 -53.80 -10.95
N GLY A 122 -8.13 -54.40 -10.05
CA GLY A 122 -7.97 -53.92 -8.67
C GLY A 122 -7.38 -52.52 -8.59
N GLU A 123 -6.32 -52.25 -9.34
CA GLU A 123 -5.71 -50.91 -9.40
C GLU A 123 -6.66 -49.87 -10.02
N GLN A 124 -7.34 -50.24 -11.10
CA GLN A 124 -8.32 -49.37 -11.76
C GLN A 124 -9.45 -48.97 -10.81
N LYS A 125 -10.05 -49.93 -10.09
CA LYS A 125 -11.11 -49.66 -9.11
C LYS A 125 -10.63 -48.78 -7.96
N ARG A 126 -9.39 -48.96 -7.49
CA ARG A 126 -8.80 -48.12 -6.44
C ARG A 126 -8.64 -46.67 -6.89
N ILE A 127 -8.13 -46.46 -8.11
CA ILE A 127 -7.97 -45.12 -8.70
C ILE A 127 -9.33 -44.45 -8.90
N GLU A 128 -10.32 -45.18 -9.40
CA GLU A 128 -11.68 -44.67 -9.60
C GLU A 128 -12.32 -44.21 -8.29
N GLN A 129 -12.18 -45.00 -7.21
CA GLN A 129 -12.67 -44.64 -5.89
C GLN A 129 -11.97 -43.41 -5.32
N GLU A 130 -10.64 -43.32 -5.46
CA GLU A 130 -9.86 -42.16 -5.00
C GLU A 130 -10.25 -40.88 -5.76
N LEU A 131 -10.43 -40.99 -7.08
CA LEU A 131 -10.85 -39.88 -7.94
C LEU A 131 -12.25 -39.38 -7.58
N LYS A 132 -13.18 -40.31 -7.31
CA LYS A 132 -14.53 -39.98 -6.86
C LYS A 132 -14.50 -39.21 -5.53
N ALA A 133 -13.74 -39.71 -4.55
CA ALA A 133 -13.61 -39.05 -3.24
C ALA A 133 -12.96 -37.65 -3.35
N LYS A 134 -11.94 -37.49 -4.21
CA LYS A 134 -11.31 -36.18 -4.46
C LYS A 134 -12.27 -35.20 -5.12
N THR A 135 -13.06 -35.66 -6.09
CA THR A 135 -14.06 -34.83 -6.79
C THR A 135 -15.12 -34.32 -5.81
N GLU A 136 -15.69 -35.21 -4.99
CA GLU A 136 -16.67 -34.82 -3.96
C GLU A 136 -16.08 -33.80 -2.96
N ARG A 137 -14.83 -33.99 -2.54
CA ARG A 137 -14.14 -33.03 -1.66
C ARG A 137 -13.93 -31.66 -2.32
N LEU A 138 -13.55 -31.63 -3.61
CA LEU A 138 -13.37 -30.38 -4.36
C LEU A 138 -14.69 -29.62 -4.52
N GLU A 139 -15.79 -30.33 -4.77
CA GLU A 139 -17.11 -29.71 -4.86
C GLU A 139 -17.51 -29.04 -3.54
N LEU A 140 -17.29 -29.70 -2.40
CA LEU A 140 -17.55 -29.14 -1.08
C LEU A 140 -16.69 -27.90 -0.80
N LEU A 141 -15.39 -27.96 -1.13
CA LEU A 141 -14.49 -26.83 -0.95
C LEU A 141 -14.90 -25.64 -1.82
N ASN A 142 -15.26 -25.87 -3.09
CA ASN A 142 -15.74 -24.83 -3.99
C ASN A 142 -17.04 -24.19 -3.48
N ARG A 143 -17.97 -24.97 -2.91
CA ARG A 143 -19.17 -24.42 -2.28
C ARG A 143 -18.83 -23.52 -1.10
N ALA A 144 -17.95 -23.97 -0.20
CA ALA A 144 -17.52 -23.19 0.95
C ALA A 144 -16.82 -21.88 0.53
N LEU A 145 -15.92 -21.96 -0.46
CA LEU A 145 -15.21 -20.80 -1.01
C LEU A 145 -16.18 -19.79 -1.63
N ASN A 146 -17.17 -20.26 -2.38
CA ASN A 146 -18.20 -19.39 -2.97
C ASN A 146 -19.04 -18.68 -1.90
N LEU A 147 -19.39 -19.35 -0.80
CA LEU A 147 -20.09 -18.72 0.32
C LEU A 147 -19.21 -17.65 1.00
N GLN A 148 -17.93 -17.93 1.24
CA GLN A 148 -16.99 -16.94 1.78
C GLN A 148 -16.83 -15.73 0.86
N ARG A 149 -16.71 -15.96 -0.46
CA ARG A 149 -16.60 -14.88 -1.46
C ARG A 149 -17.83 -13.97 -1.46
N LYS A 150 -19.04 -14.55 -1.37
CA LYS A 150 -20.28 -13.75 -1.27
C LYS A 150 -20.29 -12.87 -0.01
N LYS A 151 -19.95 -13.45 1.14
CA LYS A 151 -19.87 -12.69 2.41
C LYS A 151 -18.81 -11.59 2.37
N LEU A 152 -17.68 -11.84 1.70
CA LEU A 152 -16.64 -10.83 1.53
C LEU A 152 -17.14 -9.65 0.69
N ILE A 153 -17.86 -9.91 -0.41
CA ILE A 153 -18.43 -8.86 -1.26
C ILE A 153 -19.45 -8.02 -0.49
N GLU A 154 -20.34 -8.65 0.28
CA GLU A 154 -21.30 -7.96 1.14
C GLU A 154 -20.60 -7.06 2.16
N LEU A 155 -19.59 -7.58 2.86
CA LEU A 155 -18.84 -6.81 3.85
C LEU A 155 -18.06 -5.65 3.22
N THR A 156 -17.47 -5.84 2.03
CA THR A 156 -16.78 -4.75 1.32
C THR A 156 -17.75 -3.64 0.92
N PHE A 157 -18.97 -3.99 0.51
CA PHE A 157 -19.99 -3.01 0.14
C PHE A 157 -20.49 -2.22 1.37
N GLU A 158 -20.72 -2.89 2.50
CA GLU A 158 -21.08 -2.22 3.75
C GLU A 158 -19.97 -1.27 4.23
N LEU A 159 -18.71 -1.69 4.14
CA LEU A 159 -17.55 -0.89 4.51
C LEU A 159 -17.41 0.35 3.62
N GLU A 160 -17.58 0.21 2.30
CA GLU A 160 -17.57 1.33 1.36
C GLU A 160 -18.67 2.34 1.68
N LYS A 161 -19.89 1.86 1.95
CA LYS A 161 -21.03 2.73 2.33
C LYS A 161 -20.76 3.47 3.65
N ALA A 162 -20.23 2.78 4.65
CA ALA A 162 -19.86 3.39 5.93
C ALA A 162 -18.75 4.45 5.76
N ASN A 163 -17.73 4.17 4.95
CA ASN A 163 -16.66 5.12 4.65
C ASN A 163 -17.16 6.36 3.91
N GLN A 164 -18.08 6.20 2.95
CA GLN A 164 -18.70 7.32 2.25
C GLN A 164 -19.51 8.21 3.19
N GLU A 165 -20.31 7.62 4.09
CA GLU A 165 -21.07 8.41 5.07
C GLU A 165 -20.15 9.11 6.07
N LEU A 166 -19.10 8.43 6.54
CA LEU A 166 -18.08 9.05 7.40
C LEU A 166 -17.41 10.24 6.70
N LYS A 167 -17.06 10.11 5.42
CA LYS A 167 -16.49 11.21 4.64
C LYS A 167 -17.47 12.38 4.51
N ARG A 168 -18.74 12.10 4.18
CA ARG A 168 -19.80 13.11 4.08
C ARG A 168 -20.01 13.87 5.40
N LEU A 169 -20.04 13.15 6.52
CA LEU A 169 -20.15 13.75 7.85
C LEU A 169 -18.92 14.58 8.22
N SER A 170 -17.72 14.11 7.86
CA SER A 170 -16.48 14.87 8.07
C SER A 170 -16.46 16.17 7.26
N GLU A 171 -16.91 16.13 6.00
CA GLU A 171 -17.02 17.31 5.14
C GLU A 171 -18.06 18.30 5.69
N ALA A 172 -19.26 17.82 6.05
CA ALA A 172 -20.30 18.65 6.64
C ALA A 172 -19.86 19.31 7.97
N LYS A 173 -19.13 18.57 8.81
CA LYS A 173 -18.52 19.10 10.04
C LYS A 173 -17.52 20.21 9.73
N SER A 174 -16.65 20.02 8.73
CA SER A 174 -15.66 21.02 8.33
C SER A 174 -16.32 22.28 7.77
N ASP A 175 -17.35 22.14 6.95
CA ASP A 175 -18.04 23.26 6.32
C ASP A 175 -18.83 24.06 7.37
N PHE A 176 -19.47 23.37 8.32
CA PHE A 176 -20.12 23.99 9.47
C PHE A 176 -19.12 24.79 10.32
N VAL A 177 -17.97 24.20 10.69
CA VAL A 177 -16.93 24.90 11.46
C VAL A 177 -16.41 26.12 10.70
N SER A 178 -16.24 26.01 9.38
CA SER A 178 -15.79 27.14 8.55
C SER A 178 -16.80 28.29 8.54
N ALA A 179 -18.09 28.00 8.38
CA ALA A 179 -19.14 29.00 8.40
C ALA A 179 -19.20 29.72 9.76
N VAL A 180 -19.27 28.95 10.85
CA VAL A 180 -19.29 29.50 12.22
C VAL A 180 -18.03 30.34 12.50
N SER A 181 -16.86 29.90 12.04
CA SER A 181 -15.61 30.65 12.25
C SER A 181 -15.64 32.02 11.56
N HIS A 182 -16.19 32.10 10.35
CA HIS A 182 -16.36 33.37 9.63
C HIS A 182 -17.36 34.29 10.35
N ASP A 183 -18.49 33.74 10.76
CA ASP A 183 -19.57 34.49 11.42
C ASP A 183 -19.16 34.98 12.82
N LEU A 184 -18.23 34.29 13.48
CA LEU A 184 -17.63 34.76 14.75
C LEU A 184 -16.50 35.76 14.55
N ARG A 185 -15.68 35.62 13.49
CA ARG A 185 -14.55 36.53 13.24
C ARG A 185 -15.03 37.94 12.91
N THR A 186 -16.07 38.07 12.11
CA THR A 186 -16.59 39.37 11.67
C THR A 186 -16.96 40.30 12.83
N PRO A 187 -17.84 39.91 13.78
CA PRO A 187 -18.16 40.77 14.92
C PRO A 187 -16.97 40.95 15.86
N LEU A 188 -16.07 39.97 15.97
CA LEU A 188 -14.87 40.07 16.81
C LEU A 188 -13.89 41.12 16.28
N THR A 189 -13.67 41.17 14.96
CA THR A 189 -12.88 42.23 14.32
C THR A 189 -13.48 43.61 14.61
N THR A 190 -14.80 43.77 14.48
CA THR A 190 -15.47 45.04 14.81
C THR A 190 -15.33 45.41 16.30
N ILE A 191 -15.38 44.43 17.21
CA ILE A 191 -15.15 44.65 18.64
C ILE A 191 -13.71 45.11 18.89
N ILE A 192 -12.71 44.43 18.30
CA ILE A 192 -11.30 44.80 18.43
C ILE A 192 -11.08 46.23 17.91
N GLU A 193 -11.52 46.53 16.68
CA GLU A 193 -11.40 47.87 16.09
C GLU A 193 -12.06 48.95 16.96
N GLY A 194 -13.26 48.69 17.46
CA GLY A 194 -13.98 49.63 18.33
C GLY A 194 -13.25 49.89 19.64
N ILE A 195 -12.71 48.85 20.29
CA ILE A 195 -11.96 49.00 21.54
C ILE A 195 -10.62 49.70 21.29
N SER A 196 -9.91 49.37 20.19
CA SER A 196 -8.65 50.01 19.82
C SER A 196 -8.81 51.51 19.56
N LEU A 197 -9.90 51.93 18.89
CA LEU A 197 -10.20 53.36 18.68
C LEU A 197 -10.39 54.13 19.99
N VAL A 198 -10.95 53.48 21.02
CA VAL A 198 -11.09 54.07 22.37
C VAL A 198 -9.73 54.07 23.09
N GLU A 199 -8.94 53.00 22.98
CA GLU A 199 -7.65 52.87 23.65
C GLU A 199 -6.59 53.87 23.14
N ASP A 200 -6.58 54.10 21.83
CA ASP A 200 -5.70 55.07 21.15
C ASP A 200 -6.10 56.53 21.40
N GLY A 201 -7.23 56.77 22.07
CA GLY A 201 -7.73 58.11 22.38
C GLY A 201 -8.42 58.83 21.21
N THR A 202 -8.67 58.14 20.10
CA THR A 202 -9.30 58.70 18.89
C THR A 202 -10.73 59.19 19.17
N LEU A 203 -11.44 58.52 20.08
CA LEU A 203 -12.81 58.85 20.48
C LEU A 203 -12.90 59.69 21.77
N GLY A 204 -11.75 60.14 22.32
CA GLY A 204 -11.66 60.94 23.54
C GLY A 204 -10.52 60.48 24.45
N GLU A 205 -10.14 61.32 25.41
CA GLU A 205 -9.08 60.97 26.38
C GLU A 205 -9.50 59.81 27.28
N VAL A 206 -8.62 58.81 27.40
CA VAL A 206 -8.76 57.65 28.29
C VAL A 206 -7.71 57.72 29.39
N ASN A 207 -8.14 57.49 30.63
CA ASN A 207 -7.23 57.42 31.76
C ASN A 207 -6.48 56.07 31.81
N GLU A 208 -5.42 55.98 32.62
CA GLU A 208 -4.58 54.78 32.70
C GLU A 208 -5.35 53.52 33.15
N GLU A 209 -6.35 53.68 34.01
CA GLU A 209 -7.16 52.55 34.49
C GLU A 209 -8.08 52.02 33.36
N GLN A 210 -8.72 52.90 32.61
CA GLN A 210 -9.49 52.57 31.41
C GLN A 210 -8.61 51.90 30.36
N ARG A 211 -7.43 52.47 30.08
CA ARG A 211 -6.46 51.91 29.13
C ARG A 211 -6.07 50.48 29.49
N LYS A 212 -5.87 50.19 30.78
CA LYS A 212 -5.59 48.82 31.26
C LYS A 212 -6.73 47.85 30.93
N PHE A 213 -7.98 48.20 31.20
CA PHE A 213 -9.13 47.34 30.89
C PHE A 213 -9.37 47.17 29.38
N LEU A 214 -9.16 48.24 28.59
CA LEU A 214 -9.28 48.19 27.13
C LEU A 214 -8.23 47.24 26.53
N ARG A 215 -6.97 47.33 26.98
CA ARG A 215 -5.91 46.39 26.57
C ARG A 215 -6.24 44.94 26.93
N MET A 216 -6.72 44.70 28.15
CA MET A 216 -7.17 43.37 28.54
C MET A 216 -8.27 42.83 27.63
N ALA A 217 -9.24 43.67 27.25
CA ALA A 217 -10.33 43.27 26.36
C ALA A 217 -9.85 43.00 24.92
N ILE A 218 -8.93 43.81 24.38
CA ILE A 218 -8.28 43.57 23.09
C ILE A 218 -7.53 42.23 23.13
N GLU A 219 -6.69 42.01 24.15
CA GLU A 219 -5.94 40.77 24.31
C GLU A 219 -6.87 39.54 24.38
N ASP A 220 -8.00 39.63 25.11
CA ASP A 220 -8.98 38.54 25.18
C ASP A 220 -9.68 38.29 23.85
N ALA A 221 -10.02 39.34 23.11
CA ALA A 221 -10.63 39.24 21.79
C ALA A 221 -9.66 38.63 20.76
N GLU A 222 -8.39 39.05 20.76
CA GLU A 222 -7.34 38.46 19.94
C GLU A 222 -7.11 36.98 20.28
N ARG A 223 -7.04 36.65 21.58
CA ARG A 223 -6.97 35.25 22.06
C ARG A 223 -8.12 34.41 21.52
N LEU A 224 -9.34 34.94 21.49
CA LEU A 224 -10.51 34.25 20.94
C LEU A 224 -10.41 34.07 19.42
N ASN A 225 -9.89 35.07 18.71
CA ASN A 225 -9.70 34.99 17.26
C ASN A 225 -8.69 33.89 16.89
N ASP A 226 -7.57 33.81 17.62
CA ASP A 226 -6.57 32.76 17.47
C ASP A 226 -7.16 31.36 17.72
N PHE A 227 -8.03 31.24 18.72
CA PHE A 227 -8.72 29.99 19.02
C PHE A 227 -9.67 29.54 17.91
N ILE A 228 -10.46 30.46 17.36
CA ILE A 228 -11.33 30.18 16.22
C ILE A 228 -10.47 29.74 15.02
N SER A 229 -9.34 30.40 14.80
CA SER A 229 -8.38 30.02 13.75
C SER A 229 -7.82 28.61 13.96
N ASP A 230 -7.37 28.28 15.18
CA ASP A 230 -6.86 26.96 15.55
C ASP A 230 -7.92 25.85 15.35
N ILE A 231 -9.18 26.11 15.71
CA ILE A 231 -10.30 25.17 15.47
C ILE A 231 -10.49 24.95 13.98
N LEU A 232 -10.51 26.02 13.18
CA LEU A 232 -10.71 25.93 11.74
C LEU A 232 -9.59 25.13 11.07
N ASP A 233 -8.34 25.37 11.47
CA ASP A 233 -7.19 24.65 10.94
C ASP A 233 -7.26 23.17 11.31
N LEU A 234 -7.59 22.84 12.57
CA LEU A 234 -7.82 21.46 12.98
C LEU A 234 -8.94 20.77 12.17
N ALA A 235 -10.05 21.46 11.92
CA ALA A 235 -11.15 20.92 11.13
C ALA A 235 -10.74 20.67 9.67
N LYS A 236 -9.97 21.59 9.06
CA LYS A 236 -9.42 21.41 7.70
C LYS A 236 -8.44 20.25 7.62
N ILE A 237 -7.62 20.05 8.66
CA ILE A 237 -6.69 18.92 8.75
C ILE A 237 -7.45 17.59 8.85
N GLU A 238 -8.44 17.50 9.75
CA GLU A 238 -9.28 16.30 9.91
C GLU A 238 -10.02 15.94 8.61
N ALA A 239 -10.47 16.93 7.85
CA ALA A 239 -11.12 16.74 6.56
C ALA A 239 -10.14 16.47 5.40
N GLY A 240 -8.83 16.48 5.64
CA GLY A 240 -7.81 16.33 4.59
C GLY A 240 -7.79 17.47 3.57
N LYS A 241 -8.38 18.63 3.90
CA LYS A 241 -8.49 19.81 3.03
C LYS A 241 -7.32 20.78 3.19
N LEU A 242 -6.46 20.62 4.20
CA LEU A 242 -5.30 21.50 4.39
C LEU A 242 -4.19 21.17 3.38
N VAL A 243 -3.89 22.12 2.50
CA VAL A 243 -2.80 21.99 1.51
C VAL A 243 -1.49 22.43 2.16
N VAL A 244 -0.54 21.50 2.27
CA VAL A 244 0.82 21.75 2.78
C VAL A 244 1.70 22.21 1.62
N LYS A 245 2.41 23.33 1.75
CA LYS A 245 3.32 23.83 0.72
C LYS A 245 4.77 23.58 1.14
N LYS A 246 5.27 22.37 0.88
CA LYS A 246 6.64 22.00 1.27
C LYS A 246 7.69 22.73 0.44
N VAL A 247 8.60 23.41 1.14
CA VAL A 247 9.73 24.14 0.57
C VAL A 247 11.01 23.84 1.34
N MET A 248 12.16 24.21 0.78
CA MET A 248 13.42 24.25 1.52
C MET A 248 13.31 25.33 2.60
N VAL A 249 13.37 24.93 3.86
CA VAL A 249 13.37 25.85 5.01
C VAL A 249 14.69 25.71 5.74
N LYS A 250 15.38 26.83 5.98
CA LYS A 250 16.54 26.87 6.86
C LYS A 250 16.09 27.23 8.28
N PRO A 251 16.25 26.34 9.28
CA PRO A 251 15.93 26.62 10.68
C PRO A 251 16.53 27.93 11.21
N LYS A 252 17.78 28.24 10.84
CA LYS A 252 18.48 29.45 11.27
C LYS A 252 17.71 30.73 10.92
N GLU A 253 17.26 30.87 9.66
CA GLU A 253 16.51 32.04 9.21
C GLU A 253 15.18 32.21 9.97
N GLN A 254 14.48 31.10 10.25
CA GLN A 254 13.24 31.10 11.03
C GLN A 254 13.48 31.53 12.48
N ILE A 255 14.57 31.06 13.07
CA ILE A 255 14.96 31.39 14.45
C ILE A 255 15.38 32.85 14.55
N GLU A 256 16.19 33.35 13.61
CA GLU A 256 16.60 34.77 13.57
C GLU A 256 15.41 35.71 13.45
N ARG A 257 14.42 35.35 12.63
CA ARG A 257 13.16 36.12 12.50
C ARG A 257 12.39 36.21 13.82
N LEU A 258 12.33 35.11 14.58
CA LEU A 258 11.62 35.05 15.87
C LEU A 258 12.43 35.66 17.01
N LYS A 259 13.76 35.59 16.93
CA LYS A 259 14.68 36.00 18.00
C LYS A 259 14.43 37.45 18.43
N MET A 260 14.26 38.38 17.49
CA MET A 260 14.05 39.80 17.83
C MET A 260 12.86 40.04 18.75
N SER A 261 11.70 39.43 18.49
CA SER A 261 10.50 39.62 19.30
C SER A 261 10.56 38.86 20.63
N TYR A 262 11.02 37.61 20.59
CA TYR A 262 11.01 36.73 21.76
C TYR A 262 12.16 37.01 22.74
N GLU A 263 13.31 37.50 22.26
CA GLU A 263 14.42 37.91 23.12
C GLU A 263 14.04 39.16 23.94
N ASN A 264 13.30 40.10 23.35
CA ASN A 264 12.77 41.26 24.08
C ASN A 264 11.79 40.82 25.18
N LEU A 265 10.82 39.97 24.85
CA LEU A 265 9.85 39.45 25.81
C LEU A 265 10.51 38.63 26.93
N ALA A 266 11.52 37.83 26.58
CA ALA A 266 12.33 37.10 27.55
C ALA A 266 13.08 38.06 28.49
N ARG A 267 13.68 39.12 27.94
CA ARG A 267 14.42 40.14 28.71
C ARG A 267 13.50 40.91 29.66
N GLU A 268 12.31 41.29 29.23
CA GLU A 268 11.29 41.95 30.08
C GLU A 268 10.89 41.08 31.27
N LYS A 269 10.85 39.75 31.09
CA LYS A 269 10.59 38.78 32.15
C LYS A 269 11.86 38.37 32.93
N GLY A 270 13.03 38.92 32.59
CA GLY A 270 14.31 38.61 33.23
C GLY A 270 14.83 37.20 32.93
N LEU A 271 14.64 36.69 31.71
CA LEU A 271 15.09 35.36 31.26
C LEU A 271 16.33 35.45 30.36
N GLU A 272 17.22 34.46 30.47
CA GLU A 272 18.34 34.26 29.53
C GLU A 272 17.83 33.57 28.25
N PHE A 273 18.20 34.08 27.08
CA PHE A 273 17.78 33.54 25.78
C PHE A 273 18.98 33.10 24.94
N LEU A 274 19.13 31.79 24.70
CA LEU A 274 20.24 31.20 23.96
C LEU A 274 19.80 30.48 22.68
N THR A 275 20.72 30.40 21.72
CA THR A 275 20.55 29.69 20.45
C THR A 275 21.76 28.81 20.15
N GLU A 276 21.52 27.51 19.94
CA GLU A 276 22.52 26.52 19.56
C GLU A 276 22.18 25.99 18.15
N LEU A 277 22.95 26.41 17.15
CA LEU A 277 22.73 26.07 15.73
C LEU A 277 23.88 25.20 15.21
N PRO A 278 23.61 24.28 14.26
CA PRO A 278 24.63 23.42 13.70
C PRO A 278 25.50 24.18 12.69
N ASP A 279 26.78 23.79 12.61
CA ASP A 279 27.74 24.22 11.60
C ASP A 279 28.38 22.97 10.95
N PRO A 280 28.19 22.70 9.64
CA PRO A 280 27.50 23.53 8.65
C PRO A 280 25.99 23.59 8.84
N GLU A 281 25.38 24.66 8.30
CA GLU A 281 23.93 24.86 8.32
C GLU A 281 23.16 23.70 7.68
N VAL A 282 21.96 23.44 8.22
CA VAL A 282 21.05 22.41 7.72
C VAL A 282 19.78 23.05 7.17
N ALA A 283 19.11 22.34 6.27
CA ALA A 283 17.78 22.68 5.78
C ALA A 283 16.82 21.51 5.98
N VAL A 284 15.53 21.80 6.06
CA VAL A 284 14.43 20.83 6.18
C VAL A 284 13.44 21.00 5.03
N PHE A 285 12.77 19.92 4.65
CA PHE A 285 11.75 19.95 3.61
C PHE A 285 10.34 20.00 4.22
N CYS A 286 9.80 21.21 4.41
CA CYS A 286 8.53 21.41 5.10
C CYS A 286 7.82 22.70 4.68
N ASP A 287 6.58 22.87 5.12
CA ASP A 287 5.88 24.15 5.03
C ASP A 287 6.50 25.16 6.03
N SER A 288 6.92 26.32 5.50
CA SER A 288 7.58 27.36 6.31
C SER A 288 6.65 27.96 7.37
N GLY A 289 5.35 28.10 7.08
CA GLY A 289 4.37 28.62 8.02
C GLY A 289 4.11 27.64 9.16
N HIS A 290 4.07 26.34 8.84
CA HIS A 290 3.94 25.28 9.85
C HIS A 290 5.15 25.27 10.79
N TYR A 291 6.37 25.33 10.24
CA TYR A 291 7.60 25.40 11.03
C TYR A 291 7.58 26.60 12.00
N TYR A 292 7.28 27.78 11.47
CA TYR A 292 7.21 29.02 12.24
C TYR A 292 6.18 28.93 13.38
N ARG A 293 4.98 28.40 13.10
CA ARG A 293 3.90 28.29 14.08
C ARG A 293 4.23 27.33 15.21
N VAL A 294 4.83 26.17 14.91
CA VAL A 294 5.26 25.20 15.93
C VAL A 294 6.32 25.82 16.83
N LEU A 295 7.33 26.47 16.26
CA LEU A 295 8.39 27.13 17.01
C LEU A 295 7.87 28.28 17.89
N THR A 296 6.93 29.07 17.36
CA THR A 296 6.25 30.15 18.09
C THR A 296 5.47 29.61 19.29
N ASN A 297 4.75 28.49 19.13
CA ASN A 297 4.01 27.86 20.22
C ASN A 297 4.93 27.35 21.34
N PHE A 298 6.06 26.75 20.97
CA PHE A 298 7.04 26.27 21.94
C PHE A 298 7.68 27.43 22.70
N LEU A 299 8.07 28.51 22.00
CA LEU A 299 8.67 29.68 22.62
C LEU A 299 7.71 30.44 23.54
N SER A 300 6.45 30.60 23.14
CA SER A 300 5.45 31.27 23.97
C SER A 300 5.18 30.48 25.25
N ASN A 301 5.09 29.14 25.16
CA ASN A 301 4.99 28.26 26.33
C ASN A 301 6.24 28.36 27.21
N ALA A 302 7.45 28.31 26.64
CA ALA A 302 8.70 28.41 27.38
C ALA A 302 8.80 29.74 28.17
N ILE A 303 8.50 30.88 27.53
CA ILE A 303 8.48 32.18 28.22
C ILE A 303 7.41 32.20 29.30
N LYS A 304 6.21 31.69 29.02
CA LYS A 304 5.10 31.70 29.96
C LYS A 304 5.41 30.91 31.24
N PHE A 305 5.95 29.71 31.12
CA PHE A 305 6.13 28.77 32.24
C PHE A 305 7.50 28.83 32.92
N THR A 306 8.41 29.69 32.44
CA THR A 306 9.70 29.95 33.09
C THR A 306 9.63 31.17 34.01
N PRO A 307 9.91 31.05 35.31
CA PRO A 307 10.03 32.19 36.22
C PRO A 307 11.24 33.08 35.91
N ALA A 308 11.22 34.33 36.37
CA ALA A 308 12.34 35.26 36.21
C ALA A 308 13.66 34.66 36.76
N GLY A 309 14.79 34.94 36.08
CA GLY A 309 16.08 34.33 36.36
C GLY A 309 16.29 32.94 35.73
N GLY A 310 15.28 32.41 35.03
CA GLY A 310 15.41 31.18 34.25
C GLY A 310 16.02 31.39 32.86
N LYS A 311 16.08 30.31 32.09
CA LYS A 311 16.74 30.25 30.78
C LYS A 311 15.91 29.52 29.75
N ILE A 312 15.96 30.01 28.51
CA ILE A 312 15.37 29.39 27.33
C ILE A 312 16.47 29.17 26.29
N THR A 313 16.55 27.96 25.73
CA THR A 313 17.55 27.58 24.72
C THR A 313 16.84 26.98 23.52
N ILE A 314 17.04 27.57 22.34
CA ILE A 314 16.64 26.95 21.06
C ILE A 314 17.81 26.14 20.54
N ARG A 315 17.59 24.86 20.25
CA ARG A 315 18.60 23.97 19.69
C ARG A 315 18.16 23.43 18.35
N VAL A 316 19.06 23.42 17.38
CA VAL A 316 18.89 22.71 16.11
C VAL A 316 20.05 21.74 15.95
N MET A 317 19.75 20.48 15.62
CA MET A 317 20.76 19.46 15.39
C MET A 317 20.35 18.50 14.28
N ARG A 318 21.34 18.02 13.52
CA ARG A 318 21.14 16.96 12.54
C ARG A 318 21.31 15.62 13.26
N GLU A 319 20.31 14.76 13.19
CA GLU A 319 20.40 13.42 13.74
C GLU A 319 20.71 12.37 12.66
N PRO A 320 21.29 11.22 13.04
CA PRO A 320 21.41 10.07 12.15
C PRO A 320 20.04 9.67 11.57
N GLY A 321 20.02 9.21 10.31
CA GLY A 321 18.77 8.81 9.65
C GLY A 321 18.07 9.89 8.83
N GLY A 322 18.73 11.03 8.59
CA GLY A 322 18.26 12.04 7.64
C GLY A 322 17.15 12.94 8.20
N VAL A 323 17.21 13.25 9.49
CA VAL A 323 16.26 14.17 10.13
C VAL A 323 17.00 15.32 10.82
N VAL A 324 16.32 16.46 10.93
CA VAL A 324 16.76 17.63 11.69
C VAL A 324 15.82 17.78 12.88
N LEU A 325 16.38 17.77 14.07
CA LEU A 325 15.69 18.00 15.32
C LEU A 325 15.80 19.50 15.67
N THR A 326 14.65 20.12 15.92
CA THR A 326 14.55 21.47 16.49
C THR A 326 13.89 21.35 17.86
N SER A 327 14.54 21.89 18.89
CA SER A 327 14.01 21.89 20.26
C SER A 327 14.04 23.27 20.92
N VAL A 328 13.12 23.46 21.86
CA VAL A 328 13.05 24.62 22.74
C VAL A 328 13.05 24.08 24.16
N LYS A 329 14.15 24.35 24.86
CA LYS A 329 14.37 23.95 26.25
C LYS A 329 14.21 25.13 27.18
N ASP A 330 13.43 24.95 28.23
CA ASP A 330 13.21 25.90 29.30
C ASP A 330 13.70 25.35 30.65
N THR A 331 13.91 26.23 31.63
CA THR A 331 14.20 25.88 33.04
C THR A 331 13.04 26.22 33.96
N GLY A 332 11.81 26.10 33.46
CA GLY A 332 10.60 26.44 34.18
C GLY A 332 10.11 25.38 35.16
N VAL A 333 8.83 25.47 35.48
CA VAL A 333 8.15 24.61 36.47
C VAL A 333 8.08 23.12 36.09
N GLY A 334 8.27 22.80 34.81
CA GLY A 334 8.17 21.43 34.30
C GLY A 334 6.75 20.85 34.34
N ILE A 335 6.62 19.58 33.96
CA ILE A 335 5.34 18.88 33.79
C ILE A 335 5.30 17.63 34.71
N PRO A 336 4.28 17.50 35.58
CA PRO A 336 4.10 16.31 36.42
C PRO A 336 3.94 15.03 35.59
N PRO A 337 4.50 13.87 36.03
CA PRO A 337 4.41 12.61 35.30
C PRO A 337 2.99 12.20 34.92
N GLU A 338 2.03 12.41 35.81
CA GLU A 338 0.60 12.07 35.63
C GLU A 338 -0.04 12.80 34.45
N GLN A 339 0.43 14.01 34.13
CA GLN A 339 -0.14 14.87 33.09
C GLN A 339 0.58 14.72 31.74
N LYS A 340 1.69 13.96 31.68
CA LYS A 340 2.49 13.77 30.45
C LYS A 340 1.70 13.13 29.31
N HIS A 341 0.78 12.20 29.61
CA HIS A 341 -0.03 11.50 28.60
C HIS A 341 -1.12 12.37 27.95
N HIS A 342 -1.32 13.57 28.48
CA HIS A 342 -2.46 14.42 28.19
C HIS A 342 -2.10 15.66 27.37
N ILE A 343 -0.82 16.07 27.35
CA ILE A 343 -0.43 17.38 26.81
C ILE A 343 -0.64 17.58 25.29
N PHE A 344 -0.73 16.49 24.51
CA PHE A 344 -1.02 16.54 23.08
C PHE A 344 -2.48 16.23 22.74
N LYS A 345 -3.32 15.95 23.74
CA LYS A 345 -4.76 15.73 23.54
C LYS A 345 -5.48 17.08 23.40
N LYS A 346 -6.56 17.08 22.61
CA LYS A 346 -7.33 18.29 22.33
C LYS A 346 -8.08 18.75 23.59
N PHE A 347 -8.08 20.06 23.82
CA PHE A 347 -8.79 20.71 24.94
C PHE A 347 -8.27 20.36 26.34
N GLU A 348 -7.16 19.63 26.44
CA GLU A 348 -6.59 19.27 27.73
C GLU A 348 -5.52 20.28 28.18
N ARG A 349 -5.44 20.52 29.49
CA ARG A 349 -4.50 21.45 30.12
C ARG A 349 -3.84 20.80 31.33
N VAL A 350 -2.63 21.24 31.61
CA VAL A 350 -1.92 20.93 32.85
C VAL A 350 -2.59 21.69 33.99
N GLU A 351 -3.31 21.00 34.88
CA GLU A 351 -3.87 21.61 36.09
C GLU A 351 -2.72 21.91 37.07
N GLN A 352 -2.39 23.19 37.25
CA GLN A 352 -1.49 23.64 38.31
C GLN A 352 -2.31 24.12 39.51
N ARG A 353 -2.17 23.43 40.65
CA ARG A 353 -2.93 23.68 41.88
C ARG A 353 -2.63 25.03 42.56
N GLN A 354 -1.63 25.80 42.12
CA GLN A 354 -1.25 27.07 42.72
C GLN A 354 -0.61 28.00 41.67
N SER A 355 -1.42 28.76 40.93
CA SER A 355 -1.05 30.08 40.39
C SER A 355 -2.27 30.78 39.80
N GLN A 356 -2.59 31.95 40.35
CA GLN A 356 -3.62 32.90 39.90
C GLN A 356 -3.32 33.55 38.53
N SER A 357 -2.55 32.91 37.65
CA SER A 357 -2.34 33.43 36.31
C SER A 357 -3.46 32.95 35.39
N THR A 358 -4.44 33.83 35.18
CA THR A 358 -5.45 33.79 34.10
C THR A 358 -4.86 33.79 32.68
N ALA A 359 -3.55 33.60 32.52
CA ALA A 359 -2.84 33.66 31.25
C ALA A 359 -3.10 32.39 30.40
N GLY A 360 -4.23 32.40 29.69
CA GLY A 360 -4.54 31.99 28.31
C GLY A 360 -3.92 30.76 27.64
N GLY A 361 -4.79 29.86 27.16
CA GLY A 361 -4.54 28.82 26.16
C GLY A 361 -5.65 27.77 26.17
N TYR A 362 -6.32 27.51 25.04
CA TYR A 362 -7.50 26.62 24.99
C TYR A 362 -7.18 25.11 24.91
N GLY A 363 -5.92 24.72 25.13
CA GLY A 363 -5.51 23.32 25.04
C GLY A 363 -5.47 22.75 23.61
N LEU A 364 -5.47 23.62 22.59
CA LEU A 364 -5.37 23.20 21.18
C LEU A 364 -3.97 23.35 20.59
N GLY A 365 -3.16 24.30 21.07
CA GLY A 365 -1.87 24.66 20.46
C GLY A 365 -0.92 23.47 20.24
N LEU A 366 -0.67 22.66 21.27
CA LEU A 366 0.21 21.48 21.15
C LEU A 366 -0.40 20.38 20.26
N SER A 367 -1.72 20.19 20.31
CA SER A 367 -2.41 19.23 19.45
C SER A 367 -2.34 19.62 17.97
N LEU A 368 -2.43 20.91 17.67
CA LEU A 368 -2.25 21.46 16.33
C LEU A 368 -0.78 21.36 15.89
N CYS A 369 0.17 21.70 16.78
CA CYS A 369 1.60 21.53 16.49
C CYS A 369 1.92 20.10 16.08
N LYS A 370 1.36 19.11 16.78
CA LYS A 370 1.50 17.69 16.44
C LYS A 370 1.00 17.40 15.02
N GLN A 371 -0.20 17.84 14.69
CA GLN A 371 -0.78 17.64 13.35
C GLN A 371 0.07 18.32 12.26
N LEU A 372 0.52 19.56 12.47
CA LEU A 372 1.35 20.30 11.53
C LEU A 372 2.70 19.62 11.28
N VAL A 373 3.33 19.07 12.32
CA VAL A 373 4.58 18.32 12.21
C VAL A 373 4.37 16.99 11.48
N GLU A 374 3.31 16.24 11.82
CA GLU A 374 2.98 14.95 11.18
C GLU A 374 2.65 15.13 9.70
N LEU A 375 1.91 16.18 9.31
CA LEU A 375 1.65 16.54 7.91
C LEU A 375 2.93 16.84 7.12
N ASN A 376 3.97 17.32 7.80
CA ASN A 376 5.28 17.53 7.19
C ASN A 376 6.16 16.26 7.17
N GLY A 377 5.65 15.11 7.62
CA GLY A 377 6.39 13.84 7.68
C GLY A 377 7.34 13.77 8.89
N GLY A 378 7.12 14.63 9.89
CA GLY A 378 7.94 14.71 11.08
C GLY A 378 7.38 13.97 12.28
N ARG A 379 8.04 14.17 13.43
CA ARG A 379 7.59 13.72 14.75
C ARG A 379 7.76 14.85 15.76
N ILE A 380 6.90 14.88 16.76
CA ILE A 380 6.94 15.86 17.85
C ILE A 380 7.03 15.11 19.18
N GLY A 381 7.69 15.70 20.16
CA GLY A 381 7.83 15.10 21.49
C GLY A 381 8.29 16.13 22.51
N PHE A 382 8.50 15.66 23.73
CA PHE A 382 9.03 16.47 24.81
C PHE A 382 9.71 15.60 25.87
N THR A 383 10.64 16.20 26.60
CA THR A 383 11.11 15.69 27.90
C THR A 383 10.85 16.75 28.95
N SER A 384 10.52 16.36 30.18
CA SER A 384 10.22 17.32 31.24
C SER A 384 10.38 16.70 32.62
N GLU A 385 10.93 17.47 33.54
CA GLU A 385 11.08 17.14 34.96
C GLU A 385 10.56 18.31 35.80
N VAL A 386 9.80 18.00 36.85
CA VAL A 386 9.23 19.01 37.74
C VAL A 386 10.35 19.86 38.35
N ASN A 387 10.20 21.19 38.28
CA ASN A 387 11.17 22.21 38.71
C ASN A 387 12.54 22.19 38.01
N LYS A 388 12.70 21.43 36.91
CA LYS A 388 13.89 21.49 36.05
C LYS A 388 13.59 22.00 34.64
N GLY A 389 12.31 22.23 34.34
CA GLY A 389 11.82 22.72 33.06
C GLY A 389 11.44 21.61 32.07
N SER A 390 11.19 22.02 30.84
CA SER A 390 10.79 21.14 29.74
C SER A 390 11.64 21.37 28.50
N ASP A 391 11.79 20.34 27.66
CA ASP A 391 12.44 20.41 26.36
C ASP A 391 11.45 19.85 25.34
N PHE A 392 10.77 20.75 24.64
CA PHE A 392 9.84 20.42 23.57
C PHE A 392 10.58 20.38 22.24
N TYR A 393 10.40 19.32 21.48
CA TYR A 393 11.14 19.12 20.24
C TYR A 393 10.26 18.58 19.12
N PHE A 394 10.66 18.87 17.89
CA PHE A 394 10.13 18.22 16.71
C PHE A 394 11.27 17.89 15.73
N SER A 395 11.10 16.80 15.00
CA SER A 395 12.03 16.35 13.97
C SER A 395 11.35 16.42 12.60
N LEU A 396 12.04 16.98 11.62
CA LEU A 396 11.59 17.02 10.22
C LEU A 396 12.61 16.32 9.31
N PRO A 397 12.18 15.79 8.15
CA PRO A 397 13.10 15.28 7.15
C PRO A 397 14.12 16.35 6.75
N VAL A 398 15.39 15.96 6.69
CA VAL A 398 16.43 16.81 6.13
C VAL A 398 16.05 17.15 4.69
N TYR A 399 16.29 18.39 4.30
CA TYR A 399 16.13 18.77 2.92
C TYR A 399 17.08 17.97 2.05
N ASP A 400 16.54 17.35 1.03
CA ASP A 400 17.30 16.77 -0.05
C ASP A 400 16.64 17.14 -1.39
N GLU A 401 17.47 17.48 -2.38
CA GLU A 401 16.99 18.01 -3.66
C GLU A 401 16.16 16.96 -4.44
N ILE A 402 16.39 15.66 -4.20
CA ILE A 402 15.71 14.57 -4.90
C ILE A 402 14.27 14.41 -4.40
N THR A 403 14.06 14.47 -3.08
CA THR A 403 12.75 14.41 -2.42
C THR A 403 11.92 15.63 -2.78
N ASP A 404 12.53 16.82 -2.83
CA ASP A 404 11.83 18.01 -3.31
C ASP A 404 11.41 17.86 -4.78
N PHE A 405 12.32 17.39 -5.64
CA PHE A 405 12.01 17.13 -7.05
C PHE A 405 10.85 16.15 -7.23
N ASN A 406 10.86 15.02 -6.50
CA ASN A 406 9.79 14.03 -6.54
C ASN A 406 8.46 14.61 -6.05
N TYR A 407 8.47 15.41 -4.99
CA TYR A 407 7.29 16.10 -4.49
C TYR A 407 6.69 17.06 -5.53
N CYS A 408 7.55 17.81 -6.22
CA CYS A 408 7.12 18.66 -7.33
C CYS A 408 6.46 17.81 -8.43
N LEU A 409 7.10 16.73 -8.87
CA LEU A 409 6.57 15.85 -9.92
C LEU A 409 5.20 15.27 -9.56
N GLU A 410 5.03 14.79 -8.32
CA GLU A 410 3.72 14.32 -7.84
C GLU A 410 2.66 15.41 -7.85
N THR A 411 3.01 16.61 -7.41
CA THR A 411 2.09 17.77 -7.41
C THR A 411 1.65 18.12 -8.83
N ILE A 412 2.59 18.12 -9.78
CA ILE A 412 2.31 18.34 -11.21
C ILE A 412 1.36 17.25 -11.74
N ASN A 413 1.60 15.99 -11.38
CA ASN A 413 0.75 14.87 -11.83
C ASN A 413 -0.67 14.98 -11.33
N GLN A 414 -0.84 15.43 -10.08
CA GLN A 414 -2.15 15.66 -9.51
C GLN A 414 -2.87 16.82 -10.21
N GLN A 415 -2.17 17.93 -10.48
CA GLN A 415 -2.76 19.07 -11.19
C GLN A 415 -3.08 18.76 -12.65
N ALA A 416 -2.19 18.06 -13.36
CA ALA A 416 -2.39 17.68 -14.76
C ALA A 416 -3.64 16.80 -14.96
N LYS A 417 -4.02 15.97 -13.98
CA LYS A 417 -5.28 15.20 -14.00
C LYS A 417 -6.54 16.06 -13.95
N THR A 418 -6.44 17.31 -13.51
CA THR A 418 -7.59 18.22 -13.31
C THR A 418 -7.77 19.24 -14.43
N VAL A 419 -6.80 19.38 -15.34
CA VAL A 419 -6.83 20.36 -16.44
C VAL A 419 -7.17 19.64 -17.75
N SER A 420 -8.16 20.16 -18.51
CA SER A 420 -8.41 19.70 -19.89
C SER A 420 -7.51 20.47 -20.86
N GLY A 421 -6.51 19.80 -21.45
CA GLY A 421 -5.61 20.37 -22.47
C GLY A 421 -4.16 19.90 -22.35
N HIS A 422 -3.30 20.44 -23.22
CA HIS A 422 -1.87 20.16 -23.26
C HIS A 422 -1.15 20.79 -22.06
N THR A 423 -0.32 20.01 -21.33
CA THR A 423 0.50 20.47 -20.21
C THR A 423 1.98 20.30 -20.54
N ILE A 424 2.72 21.42 -20.66
CA ILE A 424 4.14 21.38 -21.04
C ILE A 424 5.03 21.54 -19.82
N VAL A 425 5.80 20.49 -19.49
CA VAL A 425 6.78 20.48 -18.39
C VAL A 425 8.18 20.67 -18.95
N PHE A 426 8.82 21.80 -18.64
CA PHE A 426 10.26 21.94 -18.88
C PHE A 426 11.06 21.28 -17.75
N LEU A 427 12.30 20.90 -18.03
CA LEU A 427 13.29 20.49 -17.04
C LEU A 427 14.65 21.00 -17.52
N PHE A 428 15.41 21.61 -16.61
CA PHE A 428 16.77 22.04 -16.88
C PHE A 428 17.70 21.29 -15.93
N LYS A 429 18.98 21.22 -16.28
CA LYS A 429 20.05 20.83 -15.35
C LYS A 429 21.26 21.71 -15.63
N ILE A 430 21.64 22.51 -14.64
CA ILE A 430 22.84 23.34 -14.74
C ILE A 430 24.00 22.59 -14.10
N GLU A 431 24.93 22.10 -14.94
CA GLU A 431 26.09 21.35 -14.46
C GLU A 431 27.25 22.25 -14.01
N LYS A 432 27.38 23.46 -14.57
CA LYS A 432 28.42 24.46 -14.22
C LYS A 432 27.96 25.88 -14.57
N ALA A 433 27.54 26.67 -13.58
CA ALA A 433 27.42 28.12 -13.67
C ALA A 433 27.82 28.74 -12.32
N PRO A 434 28.49 29.91 -12.27
CA PRO A 434 28.74 30.61 -11.01
C PRO A 434 27.41 31.05 -10.39
N ASP A 435 27.23 30.88 -9.08
CA ASP A 435 25.99 31.21 -8.34
C ASP A 435 25.38 32.60 -8.65
N LYS A 436 26.17 33.55 -9.16
CA LYS A 436 25.74 34.89 -9.53
C LYS A 436 25.09 35.00 -10.92
N GLU A 437 25.52 34.20 -11.90
CA GLU A 437 24.98 34.26 -13.27
C GLU A 437 23.63 33.57 -13.36
N ILE A 438 23.41 32.62 -12.46
CA ILE A 438 22.27 31.76 -12.53
C ILE A 438 20.96 32.50 -12.18
N PRO A 439 20.85 33.31 -11.11
CA PRO A 439 19.69 34.18 -10.86
C PRO A 439 19.33 35.08 -12.06
N THR A 440 20.33 35.58 -12.80
CA THR A 440 20.12 36.38 -14.01
C THR A 440 19.53 35.55 -15.15
N ALA A 441 20.02 34.32 -15.35
CA ALA A 441 19.47 33.39 -16.33
C ALA A 441 18.01 33.04 -16.04
N LEU A 442 17.65 32.86 -14.76
CA LEU A 442 16.26 32.57 -14.38
C LEU A 442 15.33 33.72 -14.60
N LYS A 443 15.78 34.93 -14.27
CA LYS A 443 14.97 36.11 -14.48
C LYS A 443 14.63 36.25 -15.97
N LYS A 444 15.61 36.05 -16.85
CA LYS A 444 15.38 36.03 -18.30
C LYS A 444 14.40 34.93 -18.74
N ILE A 445 14.53 33.72 -18.20
CA ILE A 445 13.61 32.60 -18.50
C ILE A 445 12.19 32.95 -18.05
N TYR A 446 12.03 33.43 -16.82
CA TYR A 446 10.74 33.84 -16.26
C TYR A 446 10.08 34.98 -17.07
N ASP A 447 10.86 36.03 -17.38
CA ASP A 447 10.40 37.19 -18.14
C ASP A 447 10.01 36.81 -19.59
N ALA A 448 10.62 35.76 -20.18
CA ALA A 448 10.24 35.24 -21.49
C ALA A 448 8.88 34.49 -21.48
N ILE A 449 8.52 33.90 -20.34
CA ILE A 449 7.29 33.09 -20.18
C ILE A 449 6.09 33.97 -19.78
N GLN A 450 6.29 34.86 -18.80
CA GLN A 450 5.22 35.66 -18.17
C GLN A 450 4.28 36.41 -19.15
N PRO A 451 4.72 36.97 -20.30
CA PRO A 451 3.85 37.71 -21.20
C PRO A 451 2.88 36.82 -21.99
N LYS A 452 3.10 35.49 -22.01
CA LYS A 452 2.48 34.56 -22.97
C LYS A 452 1.51 33.55 -22.30
N THR A 453 1.36 33.56 -20.97
CA THR A 453 0.46 32.66 -20.21
C THR A 453 -0.73 33.42 -19.59
N LYS A 454 -1.94 32.79 -19.56
CA LYS A 454 -3.18 33.39 -19.00
C LYS A 454 -3.79 32.65 -17.80
N ALA A 455 -3.29 31.47 -17.40
CA ALA A 455 -3.83 30.72 -16.25
C ALA A 455 -2.83 29.72 -15.62
N ASN A 456 -2.76 29.73 -14.27
CA ASN A 456 -2.12 28.81 -13.31
C ASN A 456 -0.68 28.32 -13.59
N ASP A 457 0.28 29.24 -13.61
CA ASP A 457 1.71 28.92 -13.63
C ASP A 457 2.21 28.36 -12.28
N LEU A 458 2.80 27.16 -12.26
CA LEU A 458 3.60 26.69 -11.12
C LEU A 458 5.06 26.56 -11.56
N LEU A 459 5.85 27.61 -11.32
CA LEU A 459 7.25 27.72 -11.71
C LEU A 459 8.15 27.71 -10.45
N ARG A 460 8.92 26.63 -10.25
CA ARG A 460 9.84 26.47 -9.11
C ARG A 460 11.27 26.27 -9.61
N ILE A 461 12.22 27.01 -9.01
CA ILE A 461 13.61 27.03 -9.46
C ILE A 461 14.59 26.84 -8.28
N PHE A 462 15.60 25.97 -8.45
CA PHE A 462 16.51 25.53 -7.38
C PHE A 462 17.98 25.88 -7.63
N TYR A 463 18.72 26.30 -6.58
CA TYR A 463 20.16 26.57 -6.69
C TYR A 463 21.09 25.63 -5.93
N SER A 464 21.62 24.67 -6.71
CA SER A 464 23.02 24.25 -6.82
C SER A 464 23.22 23.48 -8.15
N ARG A 465 22.15 22.84 -8.67
CA ARG A 465 22.05 22.15 -9.98
C ARG A 465 20.64 22.19 -10.61
N LEU A 466 20.17 23.39 -10.94
CA LEU A 466 18.82 23.80 -11.42
C LEU A 466 17.88 22.73 -12.04
N SER A 467 16.55 22.79 -11.77
CA SER A 467 15.46 22.29 -12.64
C SER A 467 14.24 23.22 -12.54
N VAL A 468 13.54 23.49 -13.67
CA VAL A 468 12.38 24.40 -13.77
C VAL A 468 11.20 23.67 -14.36
N VAL A 469 10.02 23.65 -13.72
CA VAL A 469 8.78 23.07 -14.27
C VAL A 469 7.77 24.17 -14.56
N LEU A 470 6.98 24.02 -15.65
CA LEU A 470 5.87 24.87 -16.02
C LEU A 470 4.58 24.06 -16.17
N ILE A 471 3.44 24.72 -15.95
CA ILE A 471 2.10 24.23 -16.24
C ILE A 471 1.34 25.45 -16.78
N SER A 472 0.91 25.40 -18.05
CA SER A 472 -0.10 26.31 -18.59
C SER A 472 -0.81 25.60 -19.74
N PRO A 473 -2.15 25.68 -19.86
CA PRO A 473 -2.83 25.31 -21.09
C PRO A 473 -2.38 26.27 -22.19
N LEU A 474 -1.56 25.79 -23.11
CA LEU A 474 -1.19 26.53 -24.32
C LEU A 474 -2.04 26.01 -25.49
N PRO A 475 -2.60 26.90 -26.34
CA PRO A 475 -3.05 26.50 -27.67
C PRO A 475 -1.88 25.81 -28.39
N GLU A 476 -2.12 24.72 -29.13
CA GLU A 476 -1.06 23.92 -29.80
C GLU A 476 -0.05 24.80 -30.57
N GLU A 477 -0.54 25.85 -31.23
CA GLU A 477 0.28 26.77 -32.05
C GLU A 477 1.27 27.65 -31.26
N ASN A 478 1.11 27.80 -29.94
CA ASN A 478 1.97 28.66 -29.10
C ASN A 478 3.05 27.89 -28.30
N GLY A 479 2.92 26.58 -28.15
CA GLY A 479 3.84 25.76 -27.34
C GLY A 479 5.24 25.62 -27.94
N GLU A 480 5.33 25.46 -29.25
CA GLU A 480 6.60 25.35 -29.97
C GLU A 480 7.38 26.67 -29.98
N LEU A 481 6.69 27.81 -30.15
CA LEU A 481 7.28 29.15 -30.10
C LEU A 481 7.87 29.47 -28.73
N VAL A 482 7.13 29.19 -27.65
CA VAL A 482 7.63 29.37 -26.27
C VAL A 482 8.83 28.46 -26.02
N PHE A 483 8.83 27.24 -26.57
CA PHE A 483 9.97 26.34 -26.44
C PHE A 483 11.20 26.82 -27.21
N ALA A 484 11.03 27.30 -28.44
CA ALA A 484 12.12 27.84 -29.26
C ALA A 484 12.77 29.05 -28.55
N ASP A 485 11.95 29.97 -28.04
CA ASP A 485 12.42 31.13 -27.27
C ASP A 485 13.16 30.71 -25.98
N LEU A 486 12.68 29.68 -25.29
CA LEU A 486 13.33 29.14 -24.10
C LEU A 486 14.67 28.50 -24.42
N ILE A 487 14.78 27.76 -25.53
CA ILE A 487 16.04 27.21 -26.00
C ILE A 487 17.02 28.34 -26.32
N GLU A 488 16.56 29.37 -27.04
CA GLU A 488 17.39 30.51 -27.43
C GLU A 488 17.87 31.29 -26.20
N THR A 489 16.97 31.59 -25.27
CA THR A 489 17.29 32.25 -23.99
C THR A 489 18.26 31.42 -23.14
N ALA A 490 18.12 30.09 -23.14
CA ALA A 490 19.02 29.20 -22.41
C ALA A 490 20.42 29.11 -23.07
N LYS A 491 20.49 29.16 -24.41
CA LYS A 491 21.77 29.27 -25.15
C LYS A 491 22.48 30.60 -24.83
N ASP A 492 21.75 31.70 -24.84
CA ASP A 492 22.27 33.05 -24.55
C ASP A 492 22.76 33.23 -23.11
N THR A 493 22.29 32.39 -22.19
CA THR A 493 22.67 32.41 -20.77
C THR A 493 23.81 31.44 -20.45
N GLY A 494 24.40 30.78 -21.46
CA GLY A 494 25.56 29.88 -21.28
C GLY A 494 25.20 28.50 -20.70
N LEU A 495 23.92 28.13 -20.69
CA LEU A 495 23.45 26.85 -20.15
C LEU A 495 23.77 25.71 -21.12
N LYS A 496 24.69 24.82 -20.72
CA LYS A 496 25.28 23.81 -21.64
C LYS A 496 24.42 22.56 -21.90
N LYS A 497 23.32 22.35 -21.18
CA LYS A 497 22.41 21.20 -21.39
C LYS A 497 20.96 21.59 -21.15
N ILE A 498 20.16 21.50 -22.20
CA ILE A 498 18.70 21.69 -22.15
C ILE A 498 18.09 20.32 -22.46
N ALA A 499 17.31 19.78 -21.52
CA ALA A 499 16.58 18.53 -21.72
C ALA A 499 15.09 18.82 -21.49
N ALA A 500 14.41 19.30 -22.53
CA ALA A 500 12.98 19.51 -22.47
C ALA A 500 12.23 18.27 -22.92
N THR A 501 11.18 17.92 -22.19
CA THR A 501 10.32 16.78 -22.54
C THR A 501 8.90 17.30 -22.76
N PHE A 502 8.38 17.10 -23.97
CA PHE A 502 6.99 17.42 -24.30
C PHE A 502 6.08 16.29 -23.84
N TYR A 503 5.07 16.61 -23.04
CA TYR A 503 4.03 15.66 -22.66
C TYR A 503 2.68 16.17 -23.19
N ILE A 504 2.21 15.54 -24.27
CA ILE A 504 0.83 15.64 -24.72
C ILE A 504 0.09 14.53 -23.99
N CYS A 505 -0.76 14.84 -23.01
CA CYS A 505 -1.51 13.78 -22.31
C CYS A 505 -2.53 13.20 -23.30
N PRO A 506 -2.54 11.87 -23.46
CA PRO A 506 -3.23 11.07 -22.46
C PRO A 506 -2.39 9.87 -22.02
N GLU A 507 -2.32 9.66 -20.69
CA GLU A 507 -1.87 8.43 -20.02
C GLU A 507 -0.36 8.25 -19.75
N ILE A 508 -0.04 8.35 -18.45
CA ILE A 508 1.09 7.74 -17.73
C ILE A 508 2.45 8.44 -17.89
N LEU A 509 2.88 9.10 -16.80
CA LEU A 509 4.30 9.31 -16.53
C LEU A 509 4.94 7.98 -16.14
N PRO A 510 6.00 7.53 -16.82
CA PRO A 510 6.79 6.42 -16.32
C PRO A 510 7.49 6.82 -15.02
N ASP A 511 7.81 5.82 -14.18
CA ASP A 511 8.56 5.93 -12.93
C ASP A 511 9.69 6.97 -13.00
N ALA A 512 9.87 7.77 -11.94
CA ALA A 512 10.90 8.81 -11.84
C ALA A 512 12.31 8.28 -12.15
N ARG A 513 12.64 7.02 -11.81
CA ARG A 513 13.89 6.36 -12.23
C ARG A 513 13.95 6.13 -13.73
N THR A 514 12.84 5.76 -14.36
CA THR A 514 12.75 5.57 -15.81
C THR A 514 12.88 6.91 -16.54
N VAL A 515 12.31 8.00 -16.02
CA VAL A 515 12.55 9.37 -16.54
C VAL A 515 14.02 9.75 -16.38
N PHE A 516 14.63 9.49 -15.21
CA PHE A 516 16.05 9.76 -14.97
C PHE A 516 16.98 8.92 -15.88
N GLN A 517 16.64 7.66 -16.12
CA GLN A 517 17.41 6.71 -16.93
C GLN A 517 17.22 6.95 -18.43
N ILE A 518 16.06 7.46 -18.86
CA ILE A 518 15.83 7.98 -20.21
C ILE A 518 16.65 9.27 -20.43
N LEU A 519 16.68 10.16 -19.44
CA LEU A 519 17.52 11.36 -19.47
C LEU A 519 19.01 10.98 -19.52
N GLU A 520 19.48 10.04 -18.69
CA GLU A 520 20.87 9.56 -18.71
C GLU A 520 21.25 8.89 -20.05
N ASN A 521 20.38 8.04 -20.59
CA ASN A 521 20.68 7.28 -21.82
C ASN A 521 20.51 8.11 -23.11
N LYS A 522 19.73 9.20 -23.11
CA LYS A 522 19.58 10.10 -24.27
C LYS A 522 20.51 11.32 -24.23
N LEU A 523 21.24 11.54 -23.13
CA LEU A 523 22.28 12.58 -23.00
C LEU A 523 23.66 12.10 -23.49
N GLN A 524 23.71 11.28 -24.56
CA GLN A 524 24.96 11.15 -25.31
C GLN A 524 25.25 12.48 -26.02
N PRO A 525 26.50 12.95 -26.00
CA PRO A 525 26.87 14.22 -26.63
C PRO A 525 26.58 14.13 -28.12
N ILE A 526 25.65 14.95 -28.61
CA ILE A 526 25.68 15.35 -30.01
C ILE A 526 26.80 16.39 -30.06
N THR A 527 27.93 16.01 -30.66
CA THR A 527 29.06 16.88 -31.02
C THR A 527 28.62 18.10 -31.80
#